data_AF-A0A6M1RCM9-F1
#
_entry.id   AF-A0A6M1RCM9-F1
#
_cell.length_a   1.000
_cell.length_b   1.000
_cell.length_c   1.000
_cell.angle_alpha   90.00
_cell.angle_beta   90.00
_cell.angle_gamma   90.00
#
_symmetry.space_group_name_H-M   'P 1'
#
loop_
_entity.id
_entity.type
_entity.pdbx_description
1 polymer ?
#
loop_
_entity_poly.entity_id
_entity_poly.type
_entity_poly.pdbx_seq_one_letter_code
_entity_poly.pdbx_strand_id
1 'polypeptide(L)'
;MTEMNQDEARVQALQGVVERVTAWQETAPEGTIRDELTKALHEAGVTLTEEQQELVVEQISHQEEVDVELLADHSGEGGPA
;
A
#
# COMPACT_ATOMS: atom_id res chain seq x y z
N MET A 1 -13.98 -18.19 -8.96
CA MET A 1 -12.74 -18.74 -8.35
C MET A 1 -11.52 -17.90 -8.70
N THR A 2 -11.49 -17.20 -9.84
CA THR A 2 -10.37 -16.33 -10.21
C THR A 2 -10.34 -15.00 -9.43
N GLU A 3 -11.50 -14.44 -9.09
CA GLU A 3 -11.61 -13.12 -8.43
C GLU A 3 -11.11 -13.14 -6.98
N MET A 4 -11.62 -14.05 -6.13
CA MET A 4 -11.11 -14.23 -4.75
C MET A 4 -9.57 -14.41 -4.71
N ASN A 5 -8.99 -15.10 -5.69
CA ASN A 5 -7.55 -15.33 -5.73
C ASN A 5 -6.75 -14.08 -6.14
N GLN A 6 -7.36 -13.16 -6.89
CA GLN A 6 -6.79 -11.86 -7.22
C GLN A 6 -6.86 -10.89 -6.04
N ASP A 7 -7.95 -10.92 -5.27
CA ASP A 7 -8.08 -10.13 -4.03
C ASP A 7 -7.04 -10.58 -3.00
N GLU A 8 -6.88 -11.90 -2.79
CA GLU A 8 -5.85 -12.44 -1.90
C GLU A 8 -4.43 -12.02 -2.34
N ALA A 9 -4.13 -12.09 -3.64
CA ALA A 9 -2.84 -11.66 -4.18
C ALA A 9 -2.62 -10.15 -4.00
N ARG A 10 -3.67 -9.33 -4.16
CA ARG A 10 -3.62 -7.88 -3.95
C ARG A 10 -3.40 -7.52 -2.49
N VAL A 11 -4.10 -8.19 -1.57
CA VAL A 11 -3.90 -8.04 -0.11
C VAL A 11 -2.46 -8.36 0.25
N GLN A 12 -1.92 -9.49 -0.20
CA GLN A 12 -0.54 -9.88 0.08
C GLN A 12 0.48 -8.88 -0.48
N ALA A 13 0.26 -8.36 -1.68
CA ALA A 13 1.12 -7.34 -2.27
C ALA A 13 1.07 -6.02 -1.47
N LEU A 14 -0.12 -5.59 -1.04
CA LEU A 14 -0.29 -4.40 -0.21
C LEU A 14 0.35 -4.56 1.18
N GLN A 15 0.24 -5.73 1.80
CA GLN A 15 0.93 -6.04 3.06
C GLN A 15 2.44 -5.87 2.92
N GLY A 16 3.05 -6.49 1.91
CA GLY A 16 4.49 -6.36 1.67
C GLY A 16 4.94 -4.91 1.42
N VAL A 17 4.11 -4.10 0.75
CA VAL A 17 4.38 -2.68 0.54
C VAL A 17 4.35 -1.92 1.87
N VAL A 18 3.29 -2.08 2.67
CA VAL A 18 3.15 -1.39 3.97
C VAL A 18 4.27 -1.77 4.92
N GLU A 19 4.56 -3.07 5.06
CA GLU A 19 5.64 -3.56 5.93
C GLU A 19 6.99 -2.94 5.55
N ARG A 20 7.27 -2.86 4.24
CA ARG A 20 8.50 -2.23 3.73
C ARG A 20 8.56 -0.74 4.06
N VAL A 21 7.48 0.01 3.82
CA VAL A 21 7.46 1.46 4.04
C VAL A 21 7.56 1.79 5.53
N THR A 22 6.89 1.01 6.40
CA THR A 22 7.01 1.13 7.85
C THR A 22 8.44 0.86 8.31
N ALA A 23 9.04 -0.25 7.88
CA ALA A 23 10.43 -0.55 8.23
C ALA A 23 11.41 0.51 7.72
N TRP A 24 11.17 1.08 6.54
CA TRP A 24 11.96 2.19 6.00
C TRP A 24 11.86 3.44 6.88
N GLN A 25 10.66 3.79 7.36
CA GLN A 25 10.42 4.96 8.22
C GLN A 25 11.21 4.88 9.54
N GLU A 26 11.38 3.68 10.09
CA GLU A 26 12.14 3.44 11.32
C GLU A 26 13.66 3.62 11.17
N THR A 27 14.18 3.71 9.94
CA THR A 27 15.64 3.77 9.66
C THR A 27 16.21 5.18 9.48
N ALA A 28 15.48 6.22 9.89
CA ALA A 28 15.82 7.63 9.66
C ALA A 28 16.11 7.95 8.17
N PRO A 29 15.13 7.71 7.28
CA PRO A 29 15.38 7.71 5.85
C PRO A 29 15.52 9.11 5.24
N GLU A 30 16.20 9.17 4.08
CA GLU A 30 16.22 10.34 3.21
C GLU A 30 15.01 10.29 2.26
N GLY A 31 14.00 11.15 2.48
CA GLY A 31 12.81 11.24 1.62
C GLY A 31 11.51 11.40 2.38
N THR A 32 10.38 11.14 1.71
CA THR A 32 9.04 11.17 2.31
C THR A 32 8.40 9.79 2.25
N ILE A 33 7.54 9.48 3.22
CA ILE A 33 6.75 8.23 3.23
C ILE A 33 5.99 8.07 1.92
N ARG A 34 5.49 9.17 1.34
CA ARG A 34 4.80 9.18 0.05
C ARG A 34 5.68 8.63 -1.09
N ASP A 35 6.92 9.10 -1.18
CA ASP A 35 7.83 8.71 -2.28
C ASP A 35 8.14 7.21 -2.23
N GLU A 36 8.48 6.70 -1.04
CA GLU A 36 8.75 5.27 -0.87
C GLU A 36 7.48 4.42 -1.05
N LEU A 37 6.31 4.90 -0.60
CA LEU A 37 5.03 4.22 -0.84
C LEU A 37 4.74 4.09 -2.34
N THR A 38 4.82 5.20 -3.09
CA THR A 38 4.57 5.19 -4.54
C THR A 38 5.55 4.26 -5.26
N LYS A 39 6.82 4.27 -4.87
CA LYS A 39 7.83 3.37 -5.42
C LYS A 39 7.52 1.90 -5.12
N ALA A 40 7.21 1.57 -3.87
CA ALA A 40 6.91 0.21 -3.45
C ALA A 40 5.64 -0.33 -4.14
N LEU A 41 4.59 0.48 -4.28
CA LEU A 41 3.39 0.16 -5.05
C LEU A 41 3.72 -0.17 -6.52
N HIS A 42 4.54 0.67 -7.15
CA HIS A 42 4.98 0.45 -8.53
C HIS A 42 5.81 -0.84 -8.67
N GLU A 43 6.73 -1.12 -7.74
CA GLU A 43 7.52 -2.36 -7.71
C GLU A 43 6.63 -3.61 -7.51
N ALA A 44 5.54 -3.48 -6.76
CA ALA A 44 4.57 -4.55 -6.52
C ALA A 44 3.53 -4.71 -7.64
N GLY A 45 3.47 -3.79 -8.61
CA GLY A 45 2.44 -3.77 -9.66
C GLY A 45 1.04 -3.48 -9.13
N VAL A 46 0.94 -2.80 -7.98
CA VAL A 46 -0.33 -2.42 -7.35
C VAL A 46 -0.53 -0.93 -7.46
N THR A 47 -1.74 -0.51 -7.81
CA THR A 47 -2.14 0.90 -7.78
C THR A 47 -3.12 1.16 -6.65
N LEU A 48 -2.96 2.31 -6.01
CA LEU A 48 -3.90 2.91 -5.07
C LEU A 48 -4.29 4.29 -5.58
N THR A 49 -5.52 4.73 -5.31
CA THR A 49 -5.94 6.10 -5.57
C THR A 49 -5.13 7.08 -4.74
N GLU A 50 -5.13 8.37 -5.10
CA GLU A 50 -4.42 9.39 -4.34
C GLU A 50 -4.91 9.47 -2.89
N GLU A 51 -6.22 9.37 -2.68
CA GLU A 51 -6.87 9.37 -1.36
C GLU A 51 -6.44 8.16 -0.52
N GLN A 52 -6.37 6.97 -1.12
CA GLN A 52 -5.88 5.76 -0.44
C GLN A 52 -4.41 5.90 -0.05
N GLN A 53 -3.58 6.46 -0.93
CA GLN A 53 -2.18 6.71 -0.61
C GLN A 53 -2.03 7.78 0.48
N GLU A 54 -2.89 8.81 0.53
CA GLU A 54 -2.92 9.79 1.62
C GLU A 54 -3.22 9.12 2.96
N LEU A 55 -4.24 8.27 2.99
CA LEU A 55 -4.62 7.52 4.18
C LEU A 55 -3.50 6.59 4.68
N VAL A 56 -2.80 5.90 3.77
CA VAL A 56 -1.67 5.03 4.14
C VAL A 56 -0.50 5.87 4.69
N VAL A 57 -0.19 7.00 4.05
CA VAL A 57 0.88 7.90 4.51
C VAL A 57 0.57 8.44 5.91
N GLU A 58 -0.67 8.86 6.16
CA GLU A 58 -1.10 9.37 7.47
C GLU A 58 -0.94 8.30 8.56
N GLN A 59 -1.48 7.10 8.34
CA GLN A 59 -1.40 5.99 9.29
C GLN A 59 0.05 5.60 9.60
N ILE A 60 0.90 5.43 8.59
CA ILE A 60 2.32 5.10 8.80
C ILE A 60 3.03 6.23 9.54
N SER A 61 2.75 7.50 9.20
CA SER A 61 3.34 8.65 9.88
C SER A 61 2.95 8.70 11.37
N HIS A 62 1.77 8.22 11.72
CA HIS A 62 1.27 8.15 13.08
C HIS A 62 1.60 6.82 13.78
N GLN A 63 2.28 5.90 13.09
CA GLN A 63 2.56 4.53 13.54
C GLN A 63 1.27 3.76 13.88
N GLU A 64 0.20 4.03 13.14
CA GLU A 64 -1.09 3.33 13.22
C GLU A 64 -1.09 2.12 12.28
N GLU A 65 -1.94 1.13 12.59
CA GLU A 65 -2.11 -0.06 11.76
C GLU A 65 -2.83 0.31 10.45
N VAL A 66 -2.31 -0.18 9.31
CA VAL A 66 -2.91 0.05 7.98
C VAL A 66 -3.83 -1.10 7.61
N ASP A 67 -5.11 -0.80 7.40
CA ASP A 67 -6.12 -1.79 7.01
C ASP A 67 -6.02 -2.14 5.51
N VAL A 68 -5.18 -3.13 5.19
CA VAL A 68 -4.93 -3.58 3.81
C VAL A 68 -6.11 -4.29 3.17
N GLU A 69 -7.00 -4.89 3.97
CA GLU A 69 -8.20 -5.56 3.47
C GLU A 69 -9.19 -4.51 2.96
N LEU A 70 -9.37 -3.41 3.68
CA LEU A 70 -10.18 -2.28 3.21
C LEU A 70 -9.62 -1.66 1.92
N LEU A 71 -8.29 -1.51 1.83
CA LEU A 71 -7.63 -1.01 0.62
C LEU A 71 -7.80 -1.97 -0.57
N ALA A 72 -7.81 -3.28 -0.29
CA ALA A 72 -8.01 -4.32 -1.27
C ALA A 72 -9.47 -4.37 -1.79
N ASP A 73 -10.47 -4.19 -0.93
CA ASP A 73 -11.91 -4.29 -1.27
C ASP A 73 -12.38 -3.13 -2.19
N HIS A 74 -11.72 -1.98 -2.12
CA HIS A 74 -11.94 -0.84 -3.03
C HIS A 74 -11.44 -1.08 -4.48
N SER A 75 -11.42 -2.33 -4.95
CA SER A 75 -11.05 -2.84 -6.29
C SER A 75 -11.76 -2.18 -7.49
N GLY A 76 -12.65 -1.21 -7.28
CA GLY A 76 -13.41 -0.55 -8.34
C GLY A 76 -12.67 0.50 -9.17
N GLU A 77 -11.59 1.11 -8.66
CA GLU A 77 -11.00 2.32 -9.29
C GLU A 77 -9.50 2.23 -9.61
N GLY A 78 -8.79 1.19 -9.15
CA GLY A 78 -7.35 0.99 -9.41
C GLY A 78 -7.06 -0.34 -10.08
N GLY A 79 -7.37 -0.45 -11.37
CA GLY A 79 -7.02 -1.64 -12.18
C GLY A 79 -5.50 -1.77 -12.42
N PRO A 80 -5.02 -2.93 -12.91
CA PRO A 80 -3.61 -3.15 -13.18
C PRO A 80 -3.09 -2.12 -14.20
N ALA A 81 -1.87 -1.63 -13.96
CA ALA A 81 -1.17 -0.70 -14.85
C ALA A 81 -0.82 -1.33 -16.21
#